data_AF-A0A0J6S846-F1
#
_entry.id   AF-A0A0J6S846-F1
#
_cell.length_a   1.000
_cell.length_b   1.000
_cell.length_c   1.000
_cell.angle_alpha   90.00
_cell.angle_beta   90.00
_cell.angle_gamma   90.00
#
_symmetry.space_group_name_H-M   'P 1'
#
loop_
_entity.id
_entity.type
_entity.pdbx_description
1 polymer ?
#
loop_
_entity_poly.entity_id
_entity_poly.type
_entity_poly.pdbx_seq_one_letter_code
_entity_poly.pdbx_strand_id
1 'polypeptide(L)' 'MLITRDYMLEKPPGPSRPKLFLDQSVVPGLANAAGAVEAGIERIVVASRRNPLLALSLVAGIGLALTMARPRRPL' A
#
# COMPACT_ATOMS: atom_id res chain seq x y z
N MET A 1 26.91 11.22 -34.69
CA MET A 1 25.93 10.11 -34.67
C MET A 1 24.62 10.65 -35.22
N LEU A 2 24.38 10.50 -36.52
CA LEU A 2 23.13 10.95 -37.14
C LEU A 2 22.05 9.91 -36.84
N ILE A 3 21.01 10.30 -36.13
CA ILE A 3 19.83 9.48 -35.89
C ILE A 3 19.13 9.33 -37.24
N THR A 4 19.15 8.13 -37.81
CA THR A 4 18.53 7.82 -39.10
C THR A 4 17.02 7.82 -38.97
N ARG A 5 16.31 8.15 -40.06
CA ARG A 5 14.83 8.23 -40.10
C ARG A 5 14.17 6.89 -39.75
N ASP A 6 14.90 5.80 -39.91
CA ASP A 6 14.48 4.43 -39.57
C ASP A 6 14.18 4.25 -38.08
N TYR A 7 14.87 5.00 -37.20
CA TYR A 7 14.57 5.00 -35.76
C TYR A 7 13.14 5.48 -35.46
N MET A 8 12.55 6.32 -36.31
CA MET A 8 11.17 6.79 -36.14
C MET A 8 10.12 5.75 -36.57
N LEU A 9 10.55 4.72 -37.30
CA LEU A 9 9.68 3.64 -37.81
C LEU A 9 9.83 2.35 -37.01
N GLU A 10 10.92 2.21 -36.25
CA GLU A 10 11.15 1.05 -35.39
C GLU A 10 10.32 1.15 -34.11
N LYS A 11 9.35 0.24 -33.97
CA LYS A 11 8.59 0.16 -32.73
C LYS A 11 9.52 -0.37 -31.63
N PRO A 12 9.62 0.32 -30.48
CA PRO A 12 10.43 -0.18 -29.38
C PRO A 12 9.93 -1.58 -28.97
N PRO A 13 10.84 -2.47 -28.54
CA PRO A 13 10.47 -3.80 -28.08
C PRO A 13 9.43 -3.70 -26.96
N GLY A 14 8.49 -4.63 -26.97
CA GLY A 14 7.45 -4.70 -25.95
C GLY A 14 8.04 -4.83 -24.54
N PRO A 15 7.28 -4.46 -23.50
CA PRO A 15 7.73 -4.57 -22.12
C PRO A 15 8.12 -6.02 -21.79
N SER A 16 9.21 -6.17 -21.03
CA SER A 16 9.67 -7.47 -20.56
C SER A 16 8.62 -8.13 -19.66
N ARG A 17 8.59 -9.48 -19.65
CA ARG A 17 7.65 -10.26 -18.81
C ARG A 17 7.64 -9.84 -17.33
N PRO A 18 8.78 -9.59 -16.68
CA PRO A 18 8.78 -9.12 -15.29
C PRO A 18 8.12 -7.75 -15.14
N LYS A 19 8.34 -6.82 -16.08
CA LYS A 19 7.72 -5.50 -16.05
C LYS A 19 6.20 -5.60 -16.19
N LEU A 20 5.72 -6.42 -17.13
CA LEU A 20 4.29 -6.68 -17.30
C LEU A 20 3.65 -7.24 -16.03
N PHE A 21 4.31 -8.17 -15.34
CA PHE A 21 3.81 -8.74 -14.09
C PHE A 21 3.69 -7.67 -12.98
N LEU A 22 4.70 -6.81 -12.84
CA LEU A 22 4.65 -5.71 -11.88
C LEU A 22 3.50 -4.75 -12.18
N ASP A 23 3.40 -4.30 -13.43
CA ASP A 23 2.44 -3.29 -13.86
C ASP A 23 0.99 -3.80 -13.79
N GLN A 24 0.76 -5.09 -14.05
CA GLN A 24 -0.60 -5.66 -14.14
C GLN A 24 -1.08 -6.32 -12.85
N SER A 25 -0.18 -6.84 -12.01
CA SER A 25 -0.57 -7.62 -10.84
C SER A 25 -0.13 -6.96 -9.54
N VAL A 26 1.15 -6.61 -9.42
CA VAL A 26 1.71 -6.12 -8.16
C VAL A 26 1.24 -4.70 -7.86
N VAL A 27 1.39 -3.79 -8.83
CA VAL A 27 1.02 -2.38 -8.65
C VAL A 27 -0.49 -2.23 -8.35
N PRO A 28 -1.41 -2.83 -9.13
CA PRO A 28 -2.83 -2.74 -8.81
C PRO A 28 -3.20 -3.41 -7.49
N GLY A 29 -2.57 -4.55 -7.17
CA GLY A 29 -2.80 -5.25 -5.91
C GLY A 29 -2.44 -4.39 -4.70
N LEU A 30 -1.27 -3.75 -4.72
CA LEU A 30 -0.83 -2.84 -3.66
C LEU A 30 -1.71 -1.60 -3.57
N ALA A 31 -2.08 -1.00 -4.71
CA ALA A 31 -2.96 0.17 -4.74
C ALA A 31 -4.34 -0.14 -4.14
N ASN A 32 -4.94 -1.28 -4.49
CA ASN A 32 -6.21 -1.72 -3.95
C ASN A 32 -6.12 -2.01 -2.44
N ALA A 33 -5.03 -2.64 -2.00
CA ALA A 33 -4.80 -2.91 -0.58
C ALA A 33 -4.68 -1.61 0.22
N ALA A 34 -3.93 -0.62 -0.28
CA ALA A 34 -3.81 0.69 0.34
C ALA A 34 -5.18 1.39 0.44
N GLY A 35 -5.95 1.42 -0.65
CA GLY A 35 -7.29 2.01 -0.65
C GLY A 35 -8.27 1.30 0.30
N ALA A 36 -8.18 -0.02 0.43
CA ALA A 36 -9.00 -0.78 1.37
C ALA A 36 -8.66 -0.44 2.83
N VAL A 37 -7.38 -0.24 3.14
CA VAL A 37 -6.92 0.20 4.47
C VAL A 37 -7.45 1.59 4.78
N GLU A 38 -7.34 2.54 3.85
CA GLU A 38 -7.86 3.90 4.01
C GLU A 38 -9.37 3.90 4.27
N ALA A 39 -10.15 3.19 3.46
CA ALA A 39 -11.59 3.05 3.64
C ALA A 39 -11.95 2.38 4.97
N GLY A 40 -11.15 1.41 5.42
CA GLY A 40 -11.31 0.77 6.72
C GLY A 40 -11.10 1.75 7.87
N ILE A 41 -10.04 2.55 7.82
CA ILE A 41 -9.74 3.58 8.81
C ILE A 41 -10.86 4.62 8.85
N GLU A 42 -11.32 5.11 7.71
CA GLU A 42 -12.42 6.08 7.65
C GLU A 42 -13.69 5.54 8.31
N ARG A 43 -14.08 4.30 7.99
CA ARG A 43 -15.23 3.64 8.61
C ARG A 43 -15.08 3.51 10.12
N ILE A 44 -13.89 3.14 10.59
CA ILE A 44 -13.59 3.04 12.02
C ILE A 44 -13.72 4.40 12.69
N VAL A 45 -13.20 5.47 12.09
CA VAL A 45 -13.30 6.83 12.63
C VAL A 45 -14.77 7.27 12.70
N VAL A 46 -15.55 7.03 11.65
CA VAL A 46 -16.99 7.36 11.63
C VAL A 46 -17.76 6.56 12.69
N ALA A 47 -17.49 5.26 12.83
CA ALA A 47 -18.12 4.42 13.84
C ALA A 47 -17.73 4.82 15.27
N SER A 48 -16.46 5.16 15.48
CA SER A 48 -15.88 5.61 16.74
C SER A 48 -16.49 6.95 17.21
N ARG A 49 -16.79 7.87 16.29
CA ARG A 49 -17.53 9.11 16.62
C ARG A 49 -18.94 8.85 17.14
N ARG A 50 -19.59 7.78 16.70
CA ARG A 50 -20.94 7.39 17.16
C ARG A 50 -20.90 6.61 18.48
N ASN A 51 -19.80 5.91 18.77
CA ASN A 51 -19.64 5.13 19.99
C ASN A 51 -18.26 5.36 20.63
N PRO A 52 -18.16 6.24 21.64
CA PRO A 52 -16.88 6.62 22.24
C PRO A 52 -16.14 5.47 22.92
N LEU A 53 -16.82 4.39 23.31
CA LEU A 53 -16.19 3.20 23.88
C LEU A 53 -15.32 2.46 22.84
N LEU A 54 -15.72 2.49 21.56
CA LEU A 54 -14.90 1.93 20.49
C LEU A 54 -13.61 2.72 20.32
N ALA A 55 -13.65 4.05 20.42
CA ALA A 55 -12.47 4.90 20.38
C ALA A 55 -11.45 4.51 21.45
N LEU A 56 -11.93 4.37 22.70
CA LEU A 56 -11.11 4.00 23.84
C LEU A 56 -10.50 2.60 23.66
N SER A 57 -11.28 1.62 23.20
CA SER A 57 -10.78 0.27 22.95
C SER A 57 -9.73 0.22 21.84
N LEU A 58 -9.87 1.03 20.78
CA LEU A 58 -8.92 1.12 19.69
C LEU A 58 -7.60 1.74 20.14
N VAL A 59 -7.66 2.86 20.88
CA VAL A 59 -6.47 3.52 21.42
C VAL A 59 -5.75 2.59 22.42
N ALA A 60 -6.49 1.95 23.31
CA ALA A 60 -5.92 1.00 24.27
C ALA A 60 -5.31 -0.22 23.57
N GLY A 61 -6.00 -0.79 22.59
CA GLY A 61 -5.53 -1.94 21.81
C GLY A 61 -4.27 -1.62 20.99
N ILE A 62 -4.24 -0.48 20.30
CA ILE A 62 -3.05 -0.03 19.55
C ILE A 62 -1.88 0.22 20.52
N GLY A 63 -2.12 0.91 21.64
CA GLY A 63 -1.09 1.14 22.66
C GLY A 63 -0.53 -0.17 23.23
N LEU A 64 -1.39 -1.15 23.52
CA LEU A 64 -0.97 -2.46 24.01
C LEU A 64 -0.17 -3.23 22.94
N ALA A 65 -0.63 -3.23 21.69
CA ALA A 65 0.07 -3.87 20.59
C ALA A 65 1.47 -3.27 20.37
N LEU A 66 1.60 -1.94 20.43
CA LEU A 66 2.88 -1.24 20.29
C LEU A 66 3.85 -1.52 21.44
N THR A 67 3.34 -1.69 22.67
CA THR A 67 4.17 -2.05 23.82
C THR A 67 4.64 -3.50 23.77
N MET A 68 3.81 -4.42 23.27
CA MET A 68 4.17 -5.82 23.08
C MET A 68 5.10 -6.05 21.88
N ALA A 69 4.97 -5.26 20.81
CA ALA A 69 5.83 -5.34 19.64
C ALA A 69 7.24 -4.77 19.87
N ARG A 70 7.48 -4.14 21.02
CA ARG A 70 8.80 -3.59 21.35
C ARG A 70 9.78 -4.74 21.64
N PRO A 71 10.85 -4.91 20.86
CA PRO A 71 11.82 -5.96 21.12
C PRO A 71 12.46 -5.71 22.48
N ARG A 72 12.36 -6.70 23.38
CA ARG A 72 13.06 -6.68 24.67
C ARG A 72 14.55 -6.67 24.36
N ARG A 73 15.27 -5.60 24.72
CA ARG A 73 16.73 -5.58 24.67
C ARG A 73 17.26 -6.67 25.61
N PRO A 74 18.11 -7.60 25.14
CA PRO A 74 18.85 -8.47 26.06
C PRO A 74 19.89 -7.63 26.82
N LEU A 75 19.94 -7.83 28.14
CA LEU A 75 20.97 -7.31 29.05
C LEU A 75 22.20 -8.20 29.00
#